data_AF-A0A430BJZ9-F1
#
_entry.id   AF-A0A430BJZ9-F1
#
_cell.length_a   1.000
_cell.length_b   1.000
_cell.length_c   1.000
_cell.angle_alpha   90.00
_cell.angle_beta   90.00
_cell.angle_gamma   90.00
#
_symmetry.space_group_name_H-M   'P 1'
#
loop_
_entity.id
_entity.type
_entity.pdbx_description
1 polymer ?
#
loop_
_entity_poly.entity_id
_entity_poly.type
_entity_poly.pdbx_seq_one_letter_code
_entity_poly.pdbx_strand_id
1 'polypeptide(L)'
;MNAIDDRALDSLSVAPDAPDAGNQGRDPRQDAGQDKSITKRLQKNPDSVDARLDNGLDETMDGSDPVAISEPHGGEPVPSSGYDEDGERARKDQDNA
;
A
#
# COMPACT_ATOMS: atom_id res chain seq x y z
N MET A 1 9.77 -36.80 -1.27
CA MET A 1 9.50 -35.61 -2.10
C MET A 1 8.36 -34.89 -1.41
N ASN A 2 8.64 -33.77 -0.74
CA ASN A 2 7.61 -33.05 -0.01
C ASN A 2 6.78 -32.28 -1.04
N ALA A 3 5.59 -32.79 -1.34
CA ALA A 3 4.60 -32.05 -2.10
C ALA A 3 4.09 -30.93 -1.20
N ILE A 4 4.37 -29.69 -1.57
CA ILE A 4 3.82 -28.52 -0.88
C ILE A 4 2.31 -28.56 -1.14
N ASP A 5 1.49 -28.55 -0.09
CA ASP A 5 0.03 -28.55 -0.21
C ASP A 5 -0.43 -27.25 -0.87
N ASP A 6 -1.11 -27.33 -2.02
CA ASP A 6 -1.56 -26.14 -2.78
C ASP A 6 -2.49 -25.24 -1.96
N ARG A 7 -3.28 -25.83 -1.03
CA ARG A 7 -4.10 -25.07 -0.07
C ARG A 7 -3.29 -24.21 0.89
N ALA A 8 -2.07 -24.66 1.25
CA ALA A 8 -1.17 -23.87 2.08
C ALA A 8 -0.53 -22.72 1.29
N LEU A 9 -0.36 -22.87 -0.02
CA LEU A 9 0.07 -21.78 -0.89
C LEU A 9 -1.05 -20.76 -1.11
N ASP A 10 -2.28 -21.23 -1.24
CA ASP A 10 -3.47 -20.41 -1.46
C ASP A 10 -3.84 -19.58 -0.22
N SER A 11 -3.72 -20.16 1.00
CA SER A 11 -3.94 -19.40 2.24
C SER A 11 -2.85 -18.36 2.54
N LEU A 12 -1.70 -18.43 1.85
CA LEU A 12 -0.63 -17.43 1.92
C LEU A 12 -0.78 -16.35 0.83
N SER A 13 -1.72 -16.51 -0.11
CA SER A 13 -1.99 -15.56 -1.18
C SER A 13 -2.86 -14.41 -0.65
N VAL A 14 -2.33 -13.18 -0.70
CA VAL A 14 -3.05 -11.93 -0.39
C VAL A 14 -3.63 -11.29 -1.66
N ALA A 15 -3.34 -11.86 -2.83
CA ALA A 15 -4.01 -11.45 -4.06
C ALA A 15 -5.51 -11.78 -3.92
N PRO A 16 -6.43 -10.86 -4.26
CA PRO A 16 -7.86 -11.17 -4.21
C PRO A 16 -8.15 -12.39 -5.07
N ASP A 17 -8.92 -13.32 -4.52
CA ASP A 17 -9.34 -14.55 -5.17
C ASP A 17 -10.38 -14.21 -6.25
N ALA A 18 -9.90 -13.62 -7.34
CA ALA A 18 -10.69 -13.36 -8.52
C ALA A 18 -10.76 -14.68 -9.31
N PRO A 19 -11.95 -15.19 -9.68
CA PRO A 19 -12.13 -16.45 -10.41
C PRO A 19 -11.60 -16.42 -11.86
N ASP A 20 -10.65 -15.53 -12.15
CA ASP A 20 -9.96 -15.42 -13.44
C ASP A 20 -8.55 -14.83 -13.26
N ALA A 21 -7.78 -15.39 -12.32
CA ALA A 21 -6.34 -15.16 -12.20
C ALA A 21 -5.53 -15.83 -13.34
N GLY A 22 -6.15 -15.98 -14.52
CA GLY A 22 -5.53 -16.28 -15.79
C GLY A 22 -5.86 -15.16 -16.76
N ASN A 23 -5.07 -14.07 -16.73
CA ASN A 23 -5.08 -13.00 -17.75
C ASN A 23 -6.26 -11.99 -17.70
N GLN A 24 -6.79 -11.63 -16.53
CA GLN A 24 -7.54 -10.36 -16.41
C GLN A 24 -6.57 -9.22 -16.12
N GLY A 25 -6.45 -8.30 -17.09
CA GLY A 25 -5.51 -7.19 -17.07
C GLY A 25 -5.59 -6.35 -15.79
N ARG A 26 -4.42 -5.94 -15.31
CA ARG A 26 -4.23 -4.93 -14.25
C ARG A 26 -5.26 -3.80 -14.39
N ASP A 27 -5.94 -3.45 -13.29
CA ASP A 27 -6.82 -2.28 -13.26
C ASP A 27 -5.98 -1.05 -13.66
N PRO A 28 -6.46 -0.14 -14.53
CA PRO A 28 -5.71 1.08 -14.88
C PRO A 28 -5.28 1.93 -13.66
N ARG A 29 -5.94 1.76 -12.50
CA ARG A 29 -5.56 2.40 -11.24
C ARG A 29 -4.39 1.71 -10.52
N GLN A 30 -4.08 0.48 -10.90
CA GLN A 30 -2.89 -0.27 -10.49
C GLN A 30 -1.71 -0.02 -11.44
N ASP A 31 -1.86 0.89 -12.42
CA ASP A 31 -0.80 1.37 -13.31
C ASP A 31 0.00 2.51 -12.65
N ALA A 32 0.16 2.45 -11.32
CA ALA A 32 0.95 3.42 -10.58
C ALA A 32 2.42 3.21 -10.95
N GLY A 33 3.02 4.21 -11.57
CA GLY A 33 4.40 4.10 -12.04
C GLY A 33 4.57 3.46 -13.43
N GLN A 34 3.58 3.46 -14.32
CA GLN A 34 3.81 3.12 -15.73
C GLN A 34 3.15 4.13 -16.70
N ASP A 35 3.39 5.43 -16.48
CA ASP A 35 2.77 6.45 -17.33
C ASP A 35 3.32 6.36 -18.78
N LYS A 36 2.43 5.98 -19.70
CA LYS A 36 2.69 5.88 -21.14
C LYS A 36 3.22 7.18 -21.74
N SER A 37 2.95 8.33 -21.12
CA SER A 37 3.48 9.63 -21.54
C SER A 37 4.99 9.76 -21.29
N ILE A 38 5.51 9.18 -20.20
CA ILE A 38 6.95 9.15 -19.87
C ILE A 38 7.68 8.32 -20.91
N THR A 39 7.19 7.11 -21.21
CA THR A 39 7.77 6.22 -22.23
C THR A 39 7.85 6.89 -23.59
N LYS A 40 6.79 7.60 -24.00
CA LYS A 40 6.79 8.37 -25.27
C LYS A 40 7.81 9.50 -25.27
N ARG A 41 7.97 10.22 -24.15
CA ARG A 41 8.96 11.29 -24.00
C ARG A 41 10.39 10.74 -24.08
N LEU A 42 10.65 9.61 -23.44
CA LEU A 42 11.94 8.93 -23.45
C LEU A 42 12.30 8.37 -24.84
N GLN A 43 11.33 7.76 -25.54
CA GLN A 43 11.51 7.31 -26.93
C GLN A 43 11.82 8.46 -27.88
N LYS A 44 11.20 9.63 -27.67
CA LYS A 44 11.42 10.80 -28.51
C LYS A 44 12.80 11.42 -28.25
N ASN A 45 13.20 11.53 -26.98
CA ASN A 45 14.45 12.15 -26.55
C ASN A 45 15.11 11.29 -25.44
N PRO A 46 15.94 10.30 -25.79
CA PRO A 46 16.53 9.39 -24.81
C PRO A 46 17.54 10.06 -23.87
N ASP A 47 18.15 11.16 -24.28
CA ASP A 47 19.10 11.94 -23.47
C ASP A 47 18.42 12.93 -22.51
N SER A 48 17.08 12.99 -22.52
CA SER A 48 16.33 13.86 -21.61
C SER A 48 16.49 13.36 -20.17
N VAL A 49 17.17 14.16 -19.34
CA VAL A 49 17.39 13.87 -17.92
C VAL A 49 16.04 13.70 -17.20
N ASP A 50 15.08 14.56 -17.49
CA ASP A 50 13.76 14.53 -16.87
C ASP A 50 13.00 13.24 -17.22
N ALA A 51 13.01 12.82 -18.49
CA ALA A 51 12.31 11.61 -18.91
C ALA A 51 12.94 10.33 -18.33
N ARG A 52 14.26 10.33 -18.13
CA ARG A 52 14.98 9.23 -17.48
C ARG A 52 14.71 9.18 -15.99
N LEU A 53 14.64 10.33 -15.32
CA LEU A 53 14.29 10.43 -13.91
C LEU A 53 12.86 9.93 -13.69
N ASP A 54 11.90 10.46 -14.45
CA ASP A 54 10.49 10.04 -14.41
C ASP A 54 10.36 8.52 -14.58
N ASN A 55 11.06 7.92 -15.57
CA ASN A 55 11.04 6.48 -15.80
C ASN A 55 11.71 5.67 -14.68
N GLY A 56 12.79 6.19 -14.08
CA GLY A 56 13.43 5.55 -12.93
C GLY A 56 12.57 5.59 -11.68
N LEU A 57 11.79 6.66 -11.46
CA LEU A 57 10.83 6.73 -10.34
C LEU A 57 9.72 5.69 -10.48
N ASP A 58 9.19 5.56 -11.69
CA ASP A 58 8.21 4.53 -12.09
C ASP A 58 8.70 3.10 -11.73
N GLU A 59 9.97 2.79 -12.04
CA GLU A 59 10.58 1.50 -11.71
C GLU A 59 10.77 1.25 -10.20
N THR A 60 10.87 2.31 -9.39
CA THR A 60 11.08 2.20 -7.93
C THR A 60 9.81 1.98 -7.13
N MET A 61 8.63 2.18 -7.74
CA MET A 61 7.36 2.24 -7.02
C MET A 61 6.56 0.93 -6.99
N ASP A 62 6.89 -0.08 -7.81
CA ASP A 62 6.05 -1.30 -7.99
C ASP A 62 6.37 -2.47 -7.03
N GLY A 63 7.38 -2.39 -6.15
CA GLY A 63 7.87 -3.64 -5.54
C GLY A 63 8.50 -3.65 -4.16
N SER A 64 8.54 -2.54 -3.42
CA SER A 64 9.28 -2.53 -2.13
C SER A 64 8.49 -2.10 -0.90
N ASP A 65 7.18 -1.85 -1.00
CA ASP A 65 6.41 -1.71 0.24
C ASP A 65 6.19 -3.14 0.78
N PRO A 66 6.84 -3.54 1.89
CA PRO A 66 6.59 -4.84 2.47
C PRO A 66 5.09 -4.95 2.76
N VAL A 67 4.52 -6.13 2.57
CA VAL A 67 3.21 -6.44 3.15
C VAL A 67 3.24 -5.99 4.60
N ALA A 68 2.29 -5.15 5.00
CA ALA A 68 2.18 -4.61 6.34
C ALA A 68 2.10 -5.78 7.34
N ILE A 69 3.26 -6.21 7.85
CA ILE A 69 3.39 -7.40 8.69
C ILE A 69 2.95 -7.12 10.12
N SER A 70 2.70 -5.84 10.44
CA SER A 70 2.05 -5.46 11.68
C SER A 70 0.54 -5.68 11.54
N GLU A 71 0.08 -6.87 11.90
CA GLU A 71 -1.31 -6.98 12.37
C GLU A 71 -1.47 -6.04 13.57
N PRO A 72 -2.44 -5.10 13.57
CA PRO A 72 -2.95 -4.61 14.83
C PRO A 72 -3.47 -5.85 15.55
N HIS A 73 -2.79 -6.22 16.63
CA HIS A 73 -2.94 -7.51 17.29
C HIS A 73 -4.43 -7.83 17.44
N GLY A 74 -4.88 -8.99 16.94
CA GLY A 74 -6.29 -9.42 16.90
C GLY A 74 -6.94 -9.67 18.28
N GLY A 75 -6.51 -8.94 19.30
CA GLY A 75 -7.18 -8.85 20.59
C GLY A 75 -8.32 -7.85 20.56
N GLU A 76 -9.09 -7.85 21.65
CA GLU A 76 -10.08 -6.80 21.90
C GLU A 76 -9.39 -5.42 21.82
N PRO A 77 -10.09 -4.38 21.32
CA PRO A 77 -9.58 -3.02 21.35
C PRO A 77 -9.00 -2.71 22.72
N VAL A 78 -7.84 -2.05 22.76
CA VAL A 78 -7.31 -1.58 24.05
C VAL A 78 -8.43 -0.85 24.80
N PRO A 79 -8.64 -1.13 26.09
CA PRO A 79 -9.69 -0.47 26.85
C PRO A 79 -9.50 1.03 26.69
N SER A 80 -10.58 1.72 26.31
CA SER A 80 -10.50 3.17 26.15
C SER A 80 -9.98 3.74 27.48
N SER A 81 -8.98 4.61 27.39
CA SER A 81 -8.65 5.49 28.51
C SER A 81 -9.89 6.36 28.70
N GLY A 82 -10.80 5.94 29.57
CA GLY A 82 -12.11 6.55 29.71
C GLY A 82 -12.00 8.07 29.76
N TYR A 83 -12.80 8.74 28.93
CA TYR A 83 -12.86 10.19 28.93
C TYR A 83 -13.28 10.67 30.32
N ASP A 84 -12.42 11.45 30.98
CA ASP A 84 -12.70 12.08 32.27
C ASP A 84 -13.30 13.47 32.03
N GLU A 85 -14.63 13.57 32.14
CA GLU A 85 -15.37 14.80 31.86
C GLU A 85 -14.95 15.97 32.77
N ASP A 86 -14.61 15.67 34.03
CA ASP A 86 -14.23 16.69 35.02
C ASP A 86 -12.79 17.14 34.81
N GLY A 87 -11.88 16.20 34.55
CA GLY A 87 -10.48 16.49 34.21
C GLY A 87 -10.35 17.31 32.93
N GLU A 88 -11.17 17.02 31.91
CA GLU A 88 -11.14 17.76 30.65
C GLU A 88 -11.74 19.16 30.77
N ARG A 89 -12.78 19.32 31.58
CA ARG A 89 -13.34 20.64 31.89
C ARG A 89 -12.33 21.52 32.62
N ALA A 90 -11.61 20.95 33.59
CA ALA A 90 -10.57 21.67 34.32
C ALA A 90 -9.41 22.13 33.40
N ARG A 91 -9.00 21.29 32.45
CA ARG A 91 -7.99 21.68 31.43
C ARG A 91 -8.50 22.79 30.52
N LYS A 92 -9.74 22.68 30.06
CA LYS A 92 -10.37 23.69 29.18
C LYS A 92 -10.52 25.05 29.87
N ASP A 93 -10.77 25.06 31.17
CA ASP A 93 -10.86 26.30 31.96
C ASP A 93 -9.47 26.91 32.24
N GLN A 94 -8.42 26.08 32.39
CA GLN A 94 -7.03 26.55 32.49
C GLN A 94 -6.50 27.14 31.19
N ASP A 95 -6.85 26.56 30.04
CA ASP A 95 -6.43 27.05 28.73
C ASP A 95 -7.13 28.37 28.31
N ASN A 96 -8.26 28.71 28.95
CA ASN A 96 -9.02 29.94 28.69
C ASN A 96 -8.75 31.07 29.71
N ALA A 97 -7.80 30.88 30.62
CA ALA A 97 -7.37 31.88 31.62
C ALA A 97 -6.09 32.59 31.18
#